data_AF-A0A367EVW9-F1
#
_entry.id   AF-A0A367EVW9-F1
#
_cell.length_a   1.000
_cell.length_b   1.000
_cell.length_c   1.000
_cell.angle_alpha   90.00
_cell.angle_beta   90.00
_cell.angle_gamma   90.00
#
_symmetry.space_group_name_H-M   'P 1'
#
loop_
_entity.id
_entity.type
_entity.pdbx_description
1 polymer ?
#
loop_
_entity_poly.entity_id
_entity_poly.type
_entity_poly.pdbx_seq_one_letter_code
_entity_poly.pdbx_strand_id
1 'polypeptide(L)'
;MANVIDPETHADLIELQLAVFAADRELSAYTGDDAEPLREAMRQAAAKKNQALEDSGLVGEHGWYTAEQDLKRAARAAEAG
;
A
#
# COMPACT_ATOMS: atom_id res chain seq x y z
N MET A 1 -14.20 5.97 14.67
CA MET A 1 -13.06 6.91 14.48
C MET A 1 -13.04 7.27 13.01
N ALA A 2 -12.81 8.54 12.68
CA ALA A 2 -12.63 8.95 11.30
C ALA A 2 -11.40 8.22 10.72
N ASN A 3 -11.52 7.73 9.48
CA ASN A 3 -10.39 7.20 8.73
C ASN A 3 -9.40 8.36 8.49
N VAL A 4 -8.12 8.19 8.82
CA VAL A 4 -7.12 9.25 8.58
C VAL A 4 -6.81 9.43 7.09
N ILE A 5 -7.18 8.44 6.27
CA ILE A 5 -7.04 8.46 4.82
C ILE A 5 -8.34 8.98 4.20
N ASP A 6 -8.28 10.23 3.78
CA ASP A 6 -9.24 10.85 2.86
C ASP A 6 -8.96 10.42 1.40
N PRO A 7 -9.91 9.78 0.69
CA PRO A 7 -9.67 9.27 -0.67
C PRO A 7 -9.41 10.35 -1.74
N GLU A 8 -9.94 11.56 -1.58
CA GLU A 8 -9.73 12.64 -2.54
C GLU A 8 -8.34 13.27 -2.35
N THR A 9 -7.92 13.40 -1.09
CA THR A 9 -6.64 14.01 -0.71
C THR A 9 -5.46 13.03 -0.82
N HIS A 10 -5.72 11.74 -0.61
CA HIS A 10 -4.70 10.70 -0.54
C HIS A 10 -4.83 9.63 -1.63
N ALA A 11 -5.40 10.01 -2.78
CA ALA A 11 -5.55 9.11 -3.93
C ALA A 11 -4.22 8.43 -4.31
N ASP A 12 -3.11 9.18 -4.36
CA ASP A 12 -1.78 8.66 -4.68
C ASP A 12 -1.31 7.57 -3.69
N LEU A 13 -1.58 7.75 -2.38
CA LEU A 13 -1.24 6.74 -1.38
C LEU A 13 -2.05 5.47 -1.60
N ILE A 14 -3.34 5.62 -1.92
CA ILE A 14 -4.23 4.51 -2.24
C ILE A 14 -3.71 3.76 -3.46
N GLU A 15 -3.36 4.45 -4.55
CA GLU A 15 -2.78 3.83 -5.74
C GLU A 15 -1.49 3.05 -5.44
N LEU A 16 -0.60 3.60 -4.61
CA LEU A 16 0.60 2.90 -4.17
C LEU A 16 0.27 1.64 -3.35
N GLN A 17 -0.73 1.68 -2.49
CA GLN A 17 -1.18 0.51 -1.74
C GLN A 17 -1.84 -0.55 -2.65
N LEU A 18 -2.56 -0.13 -3.69
CA LEU A 18 -3.10 -1.01 -4.73
C LEU A 18 -1.98 -1.69 -5.52
N ALA A 19 -0.91 -0.98 -5.86
CA ALA A 19 0.26 -1.55 -6.53
C ALA A 19 0.94 -2.63 -5.66
N VAL A 20 1.02 -2.42 -4.34
CA VAL A 20 1.48 -3.44 -3.40
C VAL A 20 0.58 -4.67 -3.40
N PHE A 21 -0.76 -4.50 -3.39
CA PHE A 21 -1.69 -5.63 -3.48
C PHE A 21 -1.58 -6.39 -4.81
N ALA A 22 -1.33 -5.69 -5.91
CA ALA A 22 -1.10 -6.31 -7.21
C ALA A 22 0.19 -7.15 -7.21
N ALA A 23 1.30 -6.60 -6.75
CA ALA A 23 2.58 -7.30 -6.67
C ALA A 23 2.53 -8.51 -5.70
N ASP A 24 1.83 -8.38 -4.57
CA ASP A 24 1.62 -9.47 -3.62
C ASP A 24 0.81 -10.62 -4.23
N ARG A 25 -0.27 -10.30 -4.96
CA ARG A 25 -1.08 -11.29 -5.67
C ARG A 25 -0.28 -11.99 -6.76
N GLU A 26 0.51 -11.24 -7.53
CA GLU A 26 1.36 -11.79 -8.59
C GLU A 26 2.40 -12.76 -8.00
N LEU A 27 3.10 -12.34 -6.94
CA LEU A 27 4.06 -13.18 -6.22
C LEU A 27 3.39 -14.43 -5.61
N SER A 28 2.20 -14.28 -5.03
CA SER A 28 1.45 -15.39 -4.41
C SER A 28 0.91 -16.39 -5.42
N ALA A 29 0.58 -15.95 -6.63
CA ALA A 29 0.09 -16.79 -7.72
C ALA A 29 1.22 -17.46 -8.52
N TYR A 30 2.46 -17.03 -8.34
CA TYR A 30 3.60 -17.52 -9.11
C TYR A 30 3.98 -18.97 -8.72
N THR A 31 4.10 -19.83 -9.72
CA THR A 31 4.42 -21.26 -9.56
C THR A 31 5.72 -21.70 -10.26
N GLY A 32 6.48 -20.75 -10.81
CA GLY A 32 7.76 -21.03 -11.46
C GLY A 32 8.93 -21.15 -10.48
N ASP A 33 10.10 -21.49 -11.02
CA ASP A 33 11.29 -21.81 -10.20
C ASP A 33 11.97 -20.57 -9.61
N ASP A 34 11.97 -19.44 -10.32
CA ASP A 34 12.59 -18.19 -9.88
C ASP A 34 11.57 -17.08 -9.66
N ALA A 35 11.25 -16.84 -8.38
CA ALA A 35 10.35 -15.76 -7.96
C ALA A 35 11.10 -14.49 -7.56
N GLU A 36 12.44 -14.44 -7.64
CA GLU A 36 13.21 -13.31 -7.12
C GLU A 36 12.88 -11.97 -7.80
N PRO A 37 12.64 -11.90 -9.12
CA PRO A 37 12.18 -10.67 -9.75
C PRO A 37 10.85 -10.14 -9.17
N LEU A 38 9.91 -11.05 -8.85
CA LEU A 38 8.62 -10.70 -8.26
C LEU A 38 8.76 -10.25 -6.80
N ARG A 39 9.63 -10.92 -6.04
CA ARG A 39 9.96 -10.48 -4.67
C ARG A 39 10.56 -9.08 -4.68
N GLU A 40 11.46 -8.80 -5.62
CA GLU A 40 12.08 -7.48 -5.75
C GLU A 40 11.05 -6.43 -6.17
N ALA A 41 10.16 -6.73 -7.11
CA ALA A 41 9.05 -5.85 -7.47
C ALA A 41 8.15 -5.53 -6.26
N MET A 42 7.82 -6.54 -5.45
CA MET A 42 7.05 -6.37 -4.22
C MET A 42 7.78 -5.52 -3.18
N ARG A 43 9.09 -5.72 -2.98
CA ARG A 43 9.92 -4.87 -2.10
C ARG A 43 9.93 -3.42 -2.56
N GLN A 44 10.09 -3.18 -3.86
CA GLN A 44 10.09 -1.82 -4.42
C GLN A 44 8.73 -1.14 -4.28
N ALA A 45 7.63 -1.85 -4.53
CA ALA A 45 6.28 -1.32 -4.32
C ALA A 45 6.06 -0.96 -2.85
N ALA A 46 6.44 -1.85 -1.92
CA ALA A 46 6.32 -1.60 -0.49
C ALA A 46 7.18 -0.41 -0.04
N ALA A 47 8.41 -0.29 -0.54
CA ALA A 47 9.31 0.81 -0.22
C ALA A 47 8.75 2.16 -0.69
N LYS A 48 8.25 2.25 -1.94
CA LYS A 48 7.61 3.46 -2.46
C LYS A 48 6.39 3.86 -1.63
N LYS A 49 5.52 2.90 -1.32
CA LYS A 49 4.33 3.13 -0.48
C LYS A 49 4.71 3.60 0.93
N ASN A 50 5.73 3.00 1.54
CA ASN A 50 6.20 3.39 2.88
C ASN A 50 6.77 4.80 2.88
N GLN A 51 7.62 5.15 1.91
CA GLN A 51 8.18 6.49 1.79
C GLN A 51 7.07 7.54 1.61
N ALA A 52 6.11 7.29 0.72
CA ALA A 52 5.00 8.22 0.52
C ALA A 52 4.12 8.38 1.77
N LEU A 53 3.92 7.30 2.54
CA LEU A 53 3.17 7.35 3.79
C LEU A 53 3.91 8.17 4.86
N GLU A 54 5.24 8.07 4.94
CA GLU A 54 6.07 8.95 5.79
C GLU A 54 5.96 10.41 5.35
N ASP A 55 6.14 10.68 4.06
CA ASP A 55 6.15 12.02 3.47
C ASP A 55 4.80 12.74 3.61
N SER A 56 3.70 11.97 3.71
CA SER A 56 2.36 12.51 3.95
C SER A 56 2.18 13.16 5.32
N GLY A 57 3.10 12.93 6.27
CA GLY A 57 2.99 13.41 7.65
C GLY A 57 2.04 12.61 8.54
N LEU A 58 1.16 11.77 7.96
CA LEU A 58 0.18 10.95 8.70
C LEU A 58 0.84 10.01 9.72
N VAL A 59 2.03 9.49 9.40
CA VAL A 59 2.82 8.66 10.33
C VAL A 59 3.21 9.45 11.58
N GLY A 60 3.61 10.71 11.42
CA GLY A 60 4.01 11.58 12.54
C GLY A 60 2.81 11.99 13.39
N GLU A 61 1.65 12.22 12.78
CA GLU A 61 0.44 12.69 13.46
C GLU A 61 -0.35 11.58 14.15
N HIS A 62 -0.44 10.40 13.52
CA HIS A 62 -1.34 9.32 13.94
C HIS A 62 -0.63 8.01 14.31
N GLY A 63 0.68 7.96 14.08
CA GLY A 63 1.49 6.77 14.26
C GLY A 63 1.41 5.82 13.05
N TRP A 64 2.50 5.09 12.82
CA TRP A 64 2.65 4.19 11.68
C TRP A 64 1.50 3.19 11.54
N TYR A 65 1.18 2.49 12.64
CA TYR A 65 0.18 1.42 12.64
C TYR A 65 -1.19 1.93 12.20
N THR A 66 -1.62 3.08 12.73
CA THR A 66 -2.92 3.68 12.40
C THR A 66 -2.97 4.06 10.92
N ALA A 67 -1.98 4.83 10.45
CA ALA A 67 -1.91 5.30 9.08
C ALA A 67 -1.86 4.13 8.08
N GLU A 68 -1.11 3.07 8.38
CA GLU A 68 -1.02 1.90 7.52
C GLU A 68 -2.32 1.08 7.48
N GLN A 69 -2.99 0.88 8.63
CA GLN A 69 -4.26 0.15 8.66
C GLN A 69 -5.36 0.87 7.89
N ASP A 70 -5.45 2.18 8.08
CA ASP A 70 -6.42 3.02 7.41
C ASP A 70 -6.15 3.11 5.91
N LEU A 71 -4.88 3.15 5.49
CA LEU A 71 -4.50 3.09 4.08
C LEU A 71 -4.90 1.77 3.43
N LYS A 72 -4.62 0.63 4.10
CA LYS A 72 -5.06 -0.68 3.61
C LYS A 72 -6.58 -0.78 3.52
N ARG A 73 -7.31 -0.18 4.47
CA ARG A 73 -8.78 -0.15 4.44
C ARG A 73 -9.29 0.69 3.27
N ALA A 74 -8.73 1.88 3.05
CA ALA A 74 -9.09 2.74 1.92
C ALA A 74 -8.82 2.07 0.57
N ALA A 75 -7.66 1.44 0.40
CA ALA A 75 -7.32 0.71 -0.81
C ALA A 75 -8.26 -0.48 -1.07
N ARG A 76 -8.63 -1.25 -0.03
CA ARG A 76 -9.63 -2.33 -0.18
C ARG A 76 -11.00 -1.81 -0.58
N ALA A 77 -11.42 -0.66 -0.06
CA ALA A 77 -12.67 -0.03 -0.47
C ALA A 77 -12.61 0.41 -1.93
N ALA A 78 -11.47 0.93 -2.39
CA ALA A 78 -11.24 1.31 -3.78
C ALA A 78 -11.21 0.10 -4.73
N GLU A 79 -10.70 -1.07 -4.33
CA GLU A 79 -10.78 -2.30 -5.16
C GLU A 79 -12.20 -2.86 -5.31
N ALA A 80 -13.11 -2.51 -4.40
CA ALA A 80 -14.47 -3.06 -4.35
C ALA A 80 -15.52 -2.18 -5.05
N GLY A 81 -15.18 -0.93 -5.38
CA GLY A 81 -16.05 0.04 -6.06
C GLY A 81 -15.77 0.09 -7.56
#